data_AF-A0A067L051-F1
#
_entry.id   AF-A0A067L051-F1
#
_cell.length_a   1.000
_cell.length_b   1.000
_cell.length_c   1.000
_cell.angle_alpha   90.00
_cell.angle_beta   90.00
_cell.angle_gamma   90.00
#
_symmetry.space_group_name_H-M   'P 1'
#
loop_
_entity.id
_entity.type
_entity.pdbx_description
1 polymer ?
#
loop_
_entity_poly.entity_id
_entity_poly.type
_entity_poly.pdbx_seq_one_letter_code
_entity_poly.pdbx_strand_id
1 'polypeptide(L)'
;MVAILKKAKSIKSRLESLDKSNKENRSLSKAYKEGSPIDRTRVSVTNGLRIKLKDMMHDFQELRAKILNDHKEVLQRSYYNVTGEQPSEELLEKMFAGGGQGKIFEGKEDLIMENQERHEALKEIQRSLTELHRVFLDMAVLVETQGDEIDNIEENVVRGANYINGGTNGLYYAKQMKKKRYNWGCWIGILLLILLIIFVSILAS
;
A
#
# COMPACT_ATOMS: atom_id res chain seq x y z
N MET A 1 -14.43 0.82 -19.08
CA MET A 1 -13.94 0.84 -17.67
C MET A 1 -13.97 -0.49 -16.90
N VAL A 2 -14.52 -1.58 -17.45
CA VAL A 2 -14.45 -2.94 -16.83
C VAL A 2 -13.00 -3.32 -16.45
N ALA A 3 -12.01 -2.86 -17.22
CA ALA A 3 -10.60 -3.09 -16.95
C ALA A 3 -10.10 -2.44 -15.63
N ILE A 4 -10.57 -1.23 -15.28
CA ILE A 4 -10.16 -0.52 -14.05
C ILE A 4 -10.71 -1.26 -12.82
N LEU A 5 -11.99 -1.62 -12.85
CA LEU A 5 -12.61 -2.39 -11.79
C LEU A 5 -11.93 -3.75 -11.61
N LYS A 6 -11.62 -4.44 -12.71
CA LYS A 6 -10.90 -5.72 -12.67
C LYS A 6 -9.50 -5.57 -12.05
N LYS A 7 -8.79 -4.48 -12.38
CA LYS A 7 -7.49 -4.14 -11.76
C LYS A 7 -7.65 -3.88 -10.27
N ALA A 8 -8.60 -3.04 -9.85
CA ALA A 8 -8.85 -2.74 -8.44
C ALA A 8 -9.18 -4.00 -7.63
N LYS A 9 -10.09 -4.85 -8.14
CA LYS A 9 -10.41 -6.17 -7.53
C LYS A 9 -9.19 -7.08 -7.44
N SER A 10 -8.34 -7.09 -8.47
CA SER A 10 -7.09 -7.88 -8.46
C SER A 10 -6.09 -7.35 -7.43
N ILE A 11 -5.93 -6.04 -7.29
CA ILE A 11 -5.05 -5.45 -6.27
C ILE A 11 -5.58 -5.76 -4.88
N LYS A 12 -6.89 -5.60 -4.63
CA LYS A 12 -7.53 -6.00 -3.36
C LYS A 12 -7.21 -7.45 -2.99
N SER A 13 -7.45 -8.39 -3.91
CA SER A 13 -7.16 -9.81 -3.69
C SER A 13 -5.69 -10.09 -3.39
N ARG A 14 -4.77 -9.38 -4.05
CA ARG A 14 -3.33 -9.47 -3.77
C ARG A 14 -2.97 -8.92 -2.38
N LEU A 15 -3.59 -7.83 -1.94
CA LEU A 15 -3.39 -7.27 -0.60
C LEU A 15 -3.89 -8.25 0.48
N GLU A 16 -5.07 -8.83 0.30
CA GLU A 16 -5.59 -9.87 1.21
C GLU A 16 -4.66 -11.09 1.27
N SER A 17 -4.09 -11.49 0.13
CA SER A 17 -3.10 -12.57 0.07
C SER A 17 -1.81 -12.20 0.80
N LEU A 18 -1.35 -10.95 0.73
CA LEU A 18 -0.20 -10.47 1.49
C LEU A 18 -0.47 -10.47 3.00
N ASP A 19 -1.66 -10.03 3.42
CA ASP A 19 -2.06 -10.08 4.85
C ASP A 19 -2.07 -11.51 5.37
N LYS A 20 -2.65 -12.44 4.60
CA LYS A 20 -2.63 -13.88 4.94
C LYS A 20 -1.20 -14.40 5.03
N SER A 21 -0.36 -14.09 4.05
CA SER A 21 1.05 -14.49 4.05
C SER A 21 1.81 -13.90 5.24
N ASN A 22 1.55 -12.65 5.63
CA ASN A 22 2.17 -12.04 6.79
C ASN A 22 1.78 -12.79 8.08
N LYS A 23 0.50 -13.14 8.24
CA LYS A 23 0.04 -13.94 9.38
C LYS A 23 0.65 -15.33 9.43
N GLU A 24 0.71 -16.03 8.30
CA GLU A 24 1.28 -17.38 8.19
C GLU A 24 2.79 -17.39 8.48
N ASN A 25 3.53 -16.37 8.04
CA ASN A 25 4.97 -16.30 8.30
C ASN A 25 5.29 -16.21 9.80
N ARG A 26 4.39 -15.67 10.63
CA ARG A 26 4.60 -15.52 12.08
C ARG A 26 4.84 -16.84 12.81
N SER A 27 4.37 -17.96 12.27
CA SER A 27 4.55 -19.29 12.86
C SER A 27 5.76 -20.05 12.30
N LEU A 28 6.41 -19.58 11.23
CA LEU A 28 7.50 -20.32 10.56
C LEU A 28 8.80 -20.33 11.37
N SER A 29 9.17 -19.21 11.97
CA SER A 29 10.38 -19.15 12.80
C SER A 29 10.38 -17.95 13.74
N LYS A 30 11.27 -17.97 14.75
CA LYS A 30 11.48 -16.84 15.67
C LYS A 30 11.82 -15.54 14.96
N ALA A 31 12.44 -15.59 13.78
CA ALA A 31 12.81 -14.41 13.00
C ALA A 31 11.60 -13.70 12.38
N TYR A 32 10.49 -14.42 12.16
CA TYR A 32 9.25 -13.89 11.60
C TYR A 32 8.15 -13.70 12.64
N LYS A 33 8.40 -14.01 13.92
CA LYS A 33 7.43 -13.86 15.01
C LYS A 33 6.79 -12.47 14.96
N GLU A 34 5.52 -12.39 15.36
CA GLU A 34 4.81 -11.12 15.50
C GLU A 34 5.65 -10.07 16.25
N GLY A 35 5.75 -8.88 15.68
CA GLY A 35 6.56 -7.79 16.22
C GLY A 35 8.07 -7.89 15.97
N SER A 36 8.54 -8.95 15.30
CA SER A 36 9.92 -9.01 14.81
C SER A 36 10.21 -7.91 13.78
N PRO A 37 11.47 -7.51 13.56
CA PRO A 37 11.81 -6.53 12.52
C PRO A 37 11.30 -6.94 11.13
N ILE A 38 11.34 -8.24 10.82
CA ILE A 38 10.86 -8.77 9.55
C ILE A 38 9.34 -8.68 9.46
N ASP A 39 8.60 -9.11 10.50
CA ASP A 39 7.14 -9.01 10.54
C ASP A 39 6.67 -7.56 10.40
N ARG A 40 7.27 -6.64 11.17
CA ARG A 40 6.97 -5.19 11.12
C ARG A 40 7.21 -4.60 9.74
N THR A 41 8.34 -4.92 9.11
CA THR A 41 8.64 -4.44 7.74
C THR A 41 7.59 -4.93 6.75
N ARG A 42 7.20 -6.21 6.84
CA ARG A 42 6.20 -6.79 5.95
C ARG A 42 4.82 -6.17 6.14
N VAL A 43 4.37 -6.01 7.39
CA VAL A 43 3.09 -5.35 7.73
C VAL A 43 3.11 -3.90 7.24
N SER A 44 4.18 -3.15 7.49
CA SER A 44 4.33 -1.76 7.06
C SER A 44 4.24 -1.61 5.54
N VAL A 45 4.91 -2.48 4.76
CA VAL A 45 4.82 -2.48 3.30
C VAL A 45 3.39 -2.77 2.83
N THR A 46 2.76 -3.82 3.36
CA THR A 46 1.38 -4.18 2.97
C THR A 46 0.39 -3.05 3.28
N ASN A 47 0.54 -2.40 4.43
CA ASN A 47 -0.30 -1.27 4.82
C ASN A 47 -0.05 -0.03 3.95
N GLY A 48 1.22 0.30 3.65
CA GLY A 48 1.55 1.40 2.75
C GLY A 48 0.95 1.24 1.35
N LEU A 49 0.91 0.01 0.82
CA LEU A 49 0.23 -0.29 -0.45
C LEU A 49 -1.29 -0.11 -0.36
N ARG A 50 -1.89 -0.36 0.80
CA ARG A 50 -3.32 -0.16 1.04
C ARG A 50 -3.69 1.32 1.07
N ILE A 51 -2.88 2.14 1.74
CA ILE A 51 -3.05 3.61 1.75
C ILE A 51 -2.98 4.15 0.33
N LYS A 52 -1.95 3.76 -0.45
CA LYS A 52 -1.84 4.16 -1.86
C LYS A 52 -3.06 3.77 -2.69
N LEU A 53 -3.64 2.59 -2.45
CA LEU A 53 -4.86 2.17 -3.14
C LEU A 53 -6.07 3.03 -2.75
N LYS A 54 -6.20 3.38 -1.45
CA LYS A 54 -7.20 4.32 -0.96
C LYS A 54 -7.04 5.69 -1.63
N ASP A 55 -5.83 6.24 -1.66
CA ASP A 55 -5.55 7.55 -2.25
C ASP A 55 -5.90 7.57 -3.75
N MET A 56 -5.49 6.55 -4.51
CA MET A 56 -5.89 6.44 -5.93
C MET A 56 -7.40 6.39 -6.13
N MET A 57 -8.17 5.83 -5.18
CA MET A 57 -9.64 5.82 -5.29
C MET A 57 -10.24 7.18 -4.95
N HIS A 58 -9.63 7.92 -4.03
CA HIS A 58 -10.01 9.30 -3.74
C HIS A 58 -9.77 10.20 -4.97
N ASP A 59 -8.58 10.11 -5.58
CA ASP A 59 -8.26 10.85 -6.82
C ASP A 59 -9.26 10.54 -7.94
N PHE A 60 -9.70 9.28 -8.05
CA PHE A 60 -10.70 8.88 -9.03
C PHE A 60 -12.10 9.47 -8.73
N GLN A 61 -12.48 9.59 -7.45
CA GLN A 61 -13.71 10.26 -7.04
C GLN A 61 -13.68 11.76 -7.36
N GLU A 62 -12.57 12.43 -7.10
CA GLU A 62 -12.37 13.85 -7.44
C GLU A 62 -12.42 14.06 -8.95
N LEU A 63 -11.72 13.23 -9.72
CA LEU A 63 -11.75 13.31 -11.18
C LEU A 63 -13.17 13.13 -11.73
N ARG A 64 -13.96 12.22 -11.17
CA ARG A 64 -15.38 12.09 -11.53
C ARG A 64 -16.14 13.38 -11.24
N ALA A 65 -16.01 13.94 -10.03
CA ALA A 65 -16.73 15.16 -9.66
C ALA A 65 -16.41 16.29 -10.64
N LYS A 66 -15.14 16.41 -11.05
CA LYS A 66 -14.71 17.33 -12.10
C LYS A 66 -15.36 17.04 -13.44
N ILE A 67 -15.33 15.80 -13.94
CA ILE A 67 -15.95 15.44 -15.25
C ILE A 67 -17.47 15.73 -15.24
N LEU A 68 -18.15 15.49 -14.11
CA LEU A 68 -19.57 15.82 -13.96
C LEU A 68 -19.82 17.33 -14.04
N ASN A 69 -19.01 18.12 -13.35
CA ASN A 69 -19.11 19.58 -13.39
C ASN A 69 -18.82 20.12 -14.79
N ASP A 70 -17.76 19.62 -15.44
CA ASP A 70 -17.39 20.01 -16.80
C ASP A 70 -18.54 19.71 -17.80
N HIS A 71 -19.24 18.58 -17.65
CA HIS A 71 -20.40 18.27 -18.50
C HIS A 71 -21.59 19.20 -18.25
N LYS A 72 -21.88 19.54 -16.99
CA LYS A 72 -22.90 20.56 -16.66
C LYS A 72 -22.56 21.92 -17.28
N GLU A 73 -21.30 22.35 -17.22
CA GLU A 73 -20.86 23.59 -17.86
C GLU A 73 -21.02 23.53 -19.39
N VAL A 74 -20.70 22.40 -20.02
CA VAL A 74 -20.92 22.21 -21.47
C VAL A 74 -22.40 22.32 -21.82
N LEU A 75 -23.29 21.68 -21.06
CA LEU A 75 -24.73 21.77 -21.26
C LEU A 75 -25.22 23.22 -21.16
N GLN A 76 -24.77 23.93 -20.12
CA GLN A 76 -25.14 25.33 -19.89
C GLN A 76 -24.68 26.23 -21.04
N ARG A 77 -23.42 26.09 -21.49
CA ARG A 77 -22.87 26.85 -22.62
C ARG A 77 -23.59 26.53 -23.92
N SER A 78 -23.84 25.25 -24.20
CA SER A 78 -24.56 24.82 -25.39
C SER A 78 -25.99 25.36 -25.43
N TYR A 79 -26.68 25.38 -24.28
CA TYR A 79 -28.00 25.98 -24.16
C TYR A 79 -27.96 27.47 -24.48
N TYR A 80 -27.09 28.23 -23.81
CA TYR A 80 -26.94 29.67 -24.03
C TYR A 80 -26.63 30.02 -25.50
N ASN A 81 -25.77 29.23 -26.16
CA ASN A 81 -25.43 29.43 -27.57
C ASN A 81 -26.61 29.19 -28.52
N VAL A 82 -27.65 28.46 -28.09
CA VAL A 82 -28.82 28.13 -28.91
C VAL A 82 -29.98 29.07 -28.61
N THR A 83 -30.24 29.37 -27.34
CA THR A 83 -31.41 30.14 -26.90
C THR A 83 -31.09 31.60 -26.60
N GLY A 84 -29.83 31.95 -26.34
CA GLY A 84 -29.41 33.27 -25.84
C GLY A 84 -29.71 33.51 -24.37
N GLU A 85 -30.31 32.53 -23.67
CA GLU A 85 -30.74 32.64 -22.28
C GLU A 85 -29.97 31.65 -21.38
N GLN A 86 -29.90 31.94 -20.08
CA GLN A 86 -29.35 31.00 -19.10
C GLN A 86 -30.41 29.94 -18.75
N PRO A 87 -30.06 28.64 -18.72
CA PRO A 87 -31.02 27.61 -18.34
C PRO A 87 -31.31 27.72 -16.83
N SER A 88 -32.56 27.43 -16.44
CA SER A 88 -32.86 27.21 -15.02
C SER A 88 -32.18 25.93 -14.51
N GLU A 89 -31.92 25.86 -13.20
CA GLU A 89 -31.27 24.69 -12.59
C GLU A 89 -32.07 23.39 -12.86
N GLU A 90 -33.40 23.46 -12.77
CA GLU A 90 -34.28 22.33 -13.07
C GLU A 90 -34.16 21.86 -14.53
N LEU A 91 -34.01 22.80 -15.46
CA LEU A 91 -33.84 22.48 -16.87
C LEU A 91 -32.45 21.87 -17.14
N LEU A 92 -31.41 22.40 -16.49
CA LEU A 92 -30.05 21.91 -16.59
C LEU A 92 -29.94 20.46 -16.05
N GLU A 93 -30.55 20.17 -14.90
CA GLU A 93 -30.63 18.82 -14.34
C GLU A 93 -31.41 17.86 -15.27
N LYS A 94 -32.49 18.34 -15.89
CA LYS A 94 -33.25 17.55 -16.85
C LYS A 94 -32.42 17.22 -18.11
N MET A 95 -31.65 18.18 -18.61
CA MET A 95 -30.70 17.95 -19.72
C MET A 95 -29.58 16.99 -19.31
N PHE A 96 -29.06 17.15 -18.11
CA PHE A 96 -28.03 16.27 -17.55
C PHE A 96 -28.52 14.83 -17.42
N ALA A 97 -29.80 14.62 -17.08
CA ALA A 97 -30.45 13.32 -17.07
C ALA A 97 -30.72 12.73 -18.48
N GLY A 98 -30.36 13.44 -19.54
CA GLY A 98 -30.61 13.06 -20.94
C GLY A 98 -32.00 13.45 -21.47
N GLY A 99 -32.77 14.23 -20.72
CA GLY A 99 -34.12 14.65 -21.08
C GLY A 99 -34.18 16.07 -21.65
N GLY A 100 -35.21 16.37 -22.46
CA GLY A 100 -35.52 17.74 -22.89
C GLY A 100 -34.61 18.32 -23.99
N GLN A 101 -33.54 17.63 -24.37
CA GLN A 101 -32.58 18.09 -25.37
C GLN A 101 -33.17 18.20 -26.79
N GLY A 102 -34.04 17.26 -27.18
CA GLY A 102 -34.57 17.18 -28.56
C GLY A 102 -35.43 18.37 -29.01
N LYS A 103 -36.13 19.04 -28.09
CA LYS A 103 -36.89 20.27 -28.41
C LYS A 103 -36.03 21.53 -28.40
N ILE A 104 -34.91 21.49 -27.67
CA ILE A 104 -34.09 22.68 -27.42
C ILE A 104 -33.00 22.79 -28.48
N PHE A 105 -32.45 21.66 -28.91
CA PHE A 105 -31.43 21.57 -29.96
C PHE A 105 -32.04 21.10 -31.29
N GLU A 106 -33.28 21.48 -31.57
CA GLU A 106 -33.99 21.13 -32.80
C GLU A 106 -33.17 21.62 -34.02
N GLY A 107 -32.88 20.71 -34.95
CA GLY A 107 -32.01 20.98 -36.11
C GLY A 107 -30.49 20.96 -35.83
N LYS A 108 -30.05 20.61 -34.60
CA LYS A 108 -28.64 20.43 -34.23
C LYS A 108 -28.35 19.00 -33.79
N GLU A 109 -28.55 18.06 -34.72
CA GLU A 109 -28.40 16.62 -34.49
C GLU A 109 -27.00 16.24 -33.96
N ASP A 110 -25.94 16.89 -34.48
CA ASP A 110 -24.56 16.67 -34.03
C ASP A 110 -24.37 16.97 -32.52
N LEU A 111 -24.99 18.05 -32.02
CA LEU A 111 -24.89 18.43 -30.61
C LEU A 111 -25.66 17.46 -29.71
N ILE A 112 -26.82 16.97 -30.18
CA ILE A 112 -27.60 15.97 -29.45
C ILE A 112 -26.82 14.66 -29.36
N MET A 113 -26.21 14.23 -30.46
CA MET A 113 -25.41 13.02 -30.52
C MET A 113 -24.17 13.11 -29.61
N GLU A 114 -23.39 14.19 -29.70
CA GLU A 114 -22.21 14.41 -28.84
C GLU A 114 -22.60 14.36 -27.35
N ASN A 115 -23.69 15.04 -27.00
CA ASN A 115 -24.15 15.11 -25.62
C ASN A 115 -24.66 13.75 -25.11
N GLN A 116 -25.36 13.00 -25.95
CA GLN A 116 -25.81 11.65 -25.65
C GLN A 116 -24.61 10.71 -25.42
N GLU A 117 -23.59 10.75 -26.27
CA GLU A 117 -22.36 9.96 -26.10
C GLU A 117 -21.65 10.30 -24.79
N ARG A 118 -21.53 11.59 -24.47
CA ARG A 118 -20.93 12.04 -23.20
C ARG A 118 -21.76 11.60 -22.00
N HIS A 119 -23.08 11.66 -22.09
CA HIS A 119 -23.99 11.20 -21.06
C HIS A 119 -23.89 9.68 -20.82
N GLU A 120 -23.73 8.89 -21.88
CA GLU A 120 -23.50 7.45 -21.79
C GLU A 120 -22.15 7.13 -21.13
N ALA A 121 -21.09 7.86 -21.49
CA ALA A 121 -19.78 7.74 -20.83
C ALA A 121 -19.87 8.07 -19.33
N LEU A 122 -20.59 9.14 -18.96
CA LEU A 122 -20.85 9.49 -17.56
C LEU A 122 -21.61 8.41 -16.79
N LYS A 123 -22.63 7.80 -17.41
CA LYS A 123 -23.34 6.65 -16.83
C LYS A 123 -22.40 5.48 -16.60
N GLU A 124 -21.48 5.20 -17.51
CA GLU A 124 -20.46 4.18 -17.30
C GLU A 124 -19.57 4.54 -16.10
N ILE A 125 -19.11 5.80 -15.99
CA ILE A 125 -18.27 6.29 -14.87
C ILE A 125 -18.99 6.13 -13.54
N GLN A 126 -20.27 6.44 -13.49
CA GLN A 126 -21.07 6.29 -12.28
C GLN A 126 -21.20 4.81 -11.88
N ARG A 127 -21.44 3.91 -12.84
CA ARG A 127 -21.49 2.46 -12.56
C ARG A 127 -20.14 1.94 -12.07
N SER A 128 -19.04 2.32 -12.71
CA SER A 128 -17.70 1.87 -12.30
C SER A 128 -17.32 2.39 -10.91
N LEU A 129 -17.71 3.62 -10.57
CA LEU A 129 -17.47 4.19 -9.25
C LEU A 129 -18.26 3.46 -8.17
N THR A 130 -19.54 3.16 -8.40
CA THR A 130 -20.35 2.40 -7.43
C THR A 130 -19.69 1.06 -7.11
N GLU A 131 -19.13 0.39 -8.11
CA GLU A 131 -18.39 -0.86 -7.91
C GLU A 131 -17.03 -0.65 -7.21
N LEU A 132 -16.29 0.41 -7.54
CA LEU A 132 -15.04 0.77 -6.86
C LEU A 132 -15.28 1.17 -5.40
N HIS A 133 -16.40 1.82 -5.10
CA HIS A 133 -16.79 2.18 -3.74
C HIS A 133 -17.01 0.94 -2.87
N ARG A 134 -17.57 -0.15 -3.42
CA ARG A 134 -17.65 -1.43 -2.70
C ARG A 134 -16.26 -1.99 -2.38
N VAL A 135 -15.34 -1.95 -3.34
CA VAL A 135 -13.94 -2.35 -3.10
C VAL A 135 -13.33 -1.49 -1.99
N PHE A 136 -13.61 -0.20 -1.97
CA PHE A 136 -13.14 0.74 -0.95
C PHE A 136 -13.71 0.45 0.45
N LEU A 137 -15.01 0.21 0.59
CA LEU A 137 -15.62 -0.15 1.87
C LEU A 137 -15.04 -1.45 2.43
N ASP A 138 -14.85 -2.46 1.57
CA ASP A 138 -14.21 -3.71 1.98
C ASP A 138 -12.75 -3.48 2.44
N MET A 139 -12.06 -2.50 1.84
CA MET A 139 -10.71 -2.12 2.24
C MET A 139 -10.68 -1.32 3.55
N ALA A 140 -11.67 -0.48 3.81
CA ALA A 140 -11.76 0.29 5.04
C ALA A 140 -11.81 -0.64 6.27
N VAL A 141 -12.57 -1.74 6.17
CA VAL A 141 -12.57 -2.80 7.19
C VAL A 141 -11.18 -3.40 7.39
N LEU A 142 -10.44 -3.63 6.30
CA LEU A 142 -9.08 -4.14 6.41
C LEU A 142 -8.17 -3.13 7.13
N VAL A 143 -8.26 -1.81 6.82
CA VAL A 143 -7.46 -0.74 7.47
C VAL A 143 -7.75 -0.67 8.97
N GLU A 144 -9.02 -0.71 9.36
CA GLU A 144 -9.45 -0.57 10.77
C GLU A 144 -8.94 -1.72 11.65
N THR A 145 -8.84 -2.94 11.10
CA THR A 145 -8.25 -4.08 11.84
C THR A 145 -6.75 -3.97 12.11
N GLN A 146 -6.05 -2.99 11.51
CA GLN A 146 -4.58 -2.88 11.57
C GLN A 146 -4.06 -1.69 12.38
N GLY A 147 -4.95 -0.87 12.96
CA GLY A 147 -4.73 0.15 14.02
C GLY A 147 -3.41 0.94 14.07
N ASP A 148 -3.49 2.27 13.91
CA ASP A 148 -2.62 3.37 14.44
C ASP A 148 -1.08 3.22 14.59
N GLU A 149 -0.40 2.21 14.06
CA GLU A 149 1.06 2.22 13.87
C GLU A 149 1.42 2.67 12.43
N ILE A 150 0.65 3.65 11.92
CA ILE A 150 0.81 4.25 10.58
C ILE A 150 1.31 5.69 10.70
N ASP A 151 2.28 5.93 11.57
CA ASP A 151 3.28 6.92 11.22
C ASP A 151 4.48 6.63 12.08
N ASN A 152 5.52 6.09 11.47
CA ASN A 152 6.89 6.24 11.91
C ASN A 152 7.82 5.48 10.95
N ILE A 153 8.00 6.02 9.74
CA ILE A 153 9.20 5.71 8.95
C ILE A 153 10.45 5.96 9.82
N GLU A 154 10.41 7.00 10.66
CA GLU A 154 11.45 7.34 11.64
C GLU A 154 11.70 6.22 12.66
N GLU A 155 10.66 5.58 13.21
CA GLU A 155 10.81 4.46 14.14
C GLU A 155 11.30 3.19 13.47
N ASN A 156 10.91 2.94 12.21
CA ASN A 156 11.47 1.82 11.44
C ASN A 156 12.96 2.03 11.12
N VAL A 157 13.37 3.27 10.82
CA VAL A 157 14.79 3.63 10.62
C VAL A 157 15.57 3.56 11.93
N VAL A 158 15.03 4.11 13.03
CA VAL A 158 15.65 4.08 14.37
C VAL A 158 15.75 2.65 14.89
N ARG A 159 14.72 1.81 14.73
CA ARG A 159 14.74 0.40 15.15
C ARG A 159 15.65 -0.45 14.23
N GLY A 160 15.72 -0.15 12.93
CA GLY A 160 16.68 -0.75 12.00
C GLY A 160 18.13 -0.47 12.40
N ALA A 161 18.44 0.79 12.77
CA ALA A 161 19.73 1.18 13.31
C ALA A 161 20.07 0.41 14.60
N ASN A 162 19.10 0.27 15.52
CA ASN A 162 19.28 -0.50 16.75
C ASN A 162 19.58 -1.99 16.51
N TYR A 163 18.93 -2.63 15.54
CA TYR A 163 19.18 -4.03 15.19
C TYR A 163 20.58 -4.25 14.60
N ILE A 164 21.02 -3.36 13.71
CA ILE A 164 22.38 -3.37 13.15
C ILE A 164 23.40 -3.18 14.28
N ASN A 165 23.18 -2.20 15.17
CA ASN A 165 24.09 -1.92 16.27
C ASN A 165 24.22 -3.11 17.24
N GLY A 166 23.10 -3.77 17.55
CA GLY A 166 23.09 -5.02 18.35
C GLY A 166 23.85 -6.17 17.68
N GLY A 167 23.66 -6.36 16.37
CA GLY A 167 24.39 -7.36 15.58
C GLY A 167 25.89 -7.09 15.52
N THR A 168 26.29 -5.83 15.31
CA THR A 168 27.69 -5.40 15.31
C THR A 168 28.34 -5.61 16.67
N ASN A 169 27.63 -5.31 17.77
CA ASN A 169 28.09 -5.61 19.13
C ASN A 169 28.26 -7.12 19.36
N GLY A 170 27.29 -7.94 18.93
CA GLY A 170 27.39 -9.40 19.02
C GLY A 170 28.64 -9.95 18.30
N LEU A 171 28.92 -9.44 17.10
CA LEU A 171 30.14 -9.76 16.33
C LEU A 171 31.42 -9.29 17.04
N TYR A 172 31.40 -8.09 17.63
CA TYR A 172 32.52 -7.54 18.39
C TYR A 172 32.84 -8.40 19.62
N TYR A 173 31.83 -8.75 20.43
CA TYR A 173 32.00 -9.63 21.59
C TYR A 173 32.42 -11.04 21.18
N ALA A 174 31.85 -11.60 20.12
CA ALA A 174 32.27 -12.90 19.60
C ALA A 174 33.75 -12.91 19.16
N LYS A 175 34.23 -11.82 18.55
CA LYS A 175 35.64 -11.66 18.18
C LYS A 175 36.55 -11.56 19.41
N GLN A 176 36.13 -10.82 20.43
CA GLN A 176 36.86 -10.74 21.71
C GLN A 176 36.93 -12.09 22.43
N MET A 177 35.81 -12.82 22.49
CA MET A 177 35.76 -14.15 23.08
C MET A 177 36.68 -15.13 22.35
N LYS A 178 36.71 -15.11 21.01
CA LYS A 178 37.67 -15.91 20.23
C LYS A 178 39.11 -15.58 20.60
N LYS A 179 39.48 -14.29 20.64
CA LYS A 179 40.84 -13.85 20.99
C LYS A 179 41.25 -14.30 22.40
N LYS A 180 40.35 -14.18 23.39
CA LYS A 180 40.59 -14.62 24.77
C LYS A 180 40.74 -16.15 24.85
N ARG A 181 40.01 -16.91 24.03
CA ARG A 181 40.11 -18.38 23.95
C ARG A 181 41.45 -18.86 23.42
N TYR A 182 42.03 -18.20 22.42
CA TYR A 182 43.38 -18.55 21.94
C TYR A 182 44.46 -18.27 22.98
N ASN A 183 44.38 -17.13 23.67
CA ASN A 183 45.33 -16.81 24.73
C ASN A 183 45.26 -17.85 25.85
N TRP A 184 44.05 -18.21 26.33
CA TRP A 184 43.88 -19.20 27.39
C TRP A 184 44.27 -20.62 26.96
N GLY A 185 44.00 -20.98 25.70
CA GLY A 185 44.43 -22.25 25.11
C GLY A 185 45.95 -22.42 25.09
N CYS A 186 46.72 -21.35 24.80
CA CYS A 186 48.18 -21.38 24.88
C CYS A 186 48.69 -21.63 26.31
N TRP A 187 48.08 -21.00 27.33
CA TRP A 187 48.46 -21.23 28.72
C TRP A 187 48.22 -22.68 29.17
N ILE A 188 47.09 -23.26 28.76
CA ILE A 188 46.77 -24.68 29.04
C ILE A 188 47.75 -25.61 28.32
N GLY A 189 48.11 -25.30 27.06
CA GLY A 189 49.10 -26.06 26.30
C GLY A 189 50.49 -26.04 26.95
N ILE A 190 50.94 -24.89 27.44
CA ILE A 190 52.24 -24.75 28.14
C ILE A 190 52.23 -25.57 29.44
N LEU A 191 51.16 -25.51 30.23
CA LEU A 191 51.01 -26.28 31.46
C LEU A 191 51.11 -27.80 31.20
N LEU A 192 50.43 -28.29 30.18
CA LEU A 192 50.47 -29.72 29.81
C LEU A 192 51.86 -30.15 29.36
N LEU A 193 52.58 -29.30 28.63
CA LEU A 193 53.94 -29.58 28.16
C LEU A 193 54.91 -29.68 29.35
N ILE A 194 54.80 -28.79 30.34
CA ILE A 194 55.59 -28.84 31.58
C ILE A 194 55.31 -30.14 32.36
N LEU A 195 54.03 -30.51 32.53
CA LEU A 195 53.65 -31.76 33.21
C LEU A 195 54.22 -32.99 32.51
N LEU A 196 54.23 -33.00 31.17
CA LEU A 196 54.77 -34.10 30.37
C LEU A 196 56.29 -34.23 30.56
N ILE A 197 57.02 -33.10 30.57
CA ILE A 197 58.46 -33.10 30.85
C ILE A 197 58.74 -33.68 32.24
N ILE A 198 58.02 -33.24 33.27
CA ILE A 198 58.18 -33.74 34.65
C ILE A 198 57.92 -35.25 34.71
N PHE A 199 56.85 -35.72 34.05
CA PHE A 199 56.50 -37.14 34.01
C PHE A 199 57.60 -37.99 33.36
N VAL A 200 58.18 -37.53 32.25
CA VAL A 200 59.29 -38.22 31.59
C VAL A 200 60.56 -38.23 32.46
N SER A 201 60.87 -37.14 33.14
CA SER A 201 62.03 -37.08 34.05
C SER A 201 61.91 -38.03 35.24
N ILE A 202 60.70 -38.22 35.78
CA ILE A 202 60.42 -39.19 36.85
C ILE A 202 60.53 -40.64 36.34
N LEU A 203 60.06 -40.92 35.13
CA LEU A 203 60.19 -42.24 34.51
C LEU A 203 61.63 -42.61 34.12
N ALA A 204 62.47 -41.61 33.85
CA ALA A 204 63.86 -41.78 33.45
C ALA A 204 64.87 -41.77 34.62
N SER A 205 64.42 -41.43 35.85
CA SER A 205 65.22 -41.52 37.08
C SER A 205 64.96 -42.85 37.79
#